data_AF-A0A6I6NQ20-F1
#
_entry.id   AF-A0A6I6NQ20-F1
#
_cell.length_a   1.000
_cell.length_b   1.000
_cell.length_c   1.000
_cell.angle_alpha   90.00
_cell.angle_beta   90.00
_cell.angle_gamma   90.00
#
_symmetry.space_group_name_H-M   'P 1'
#
loop_
_entity.id
_entity.type
_entity.pdbx_description
1 polymer ?
#
loop_
_entity_poly.entity_id
_entity_poly.type
_entity_poly.pdbx_seq_one_letter_code
_entity_poly.pdbx_strand_id
1 'polypeptide(L)'
;MVSMTERDRLGRASVHSAAGDGDVDGLRALLARGADPGAVDAEGWTPLHFAAQAQVPAAVEVLLAAGAAVDVVDRHGNTPLWRAVFCSRGEGGTIRLLLEDGADPDRDNVHGVSPRALAGRIANYDVAVHLPAGDGIFS
;
A
#
# COMPACT_ATOMS: atom_id res chain seq x y z
N MET A 1 8.46 -34.46 -12.59
CA MET A 1 7.13 -34.55 -11.96
C MET A 1 7.14 -33.56 -10.80
N VAL A 2 6.78 -32.31 -11.06
CA VAL A 2 6.75 -31.26 -10.03
C VAL A 2 5.37 -31.33 -9.40
N SER A 3 5.32 -31.59 -8.10
CA SER A 3 4.09 -31.70 -7.33
C SER A 3 3.38 -30.34 -7.31
N MET A 4 2.33 -30.18 -8.12
CA MET A 4 1.37 -29.08 -7.96
C MET A 4 0.54 -29.40 -6.72
N THR A 5 0.86 -28.75 -5.61
CA THR A 5 0.11 -28.91 -4.36
C THR A 5 -1.31 -28.35 -4.53
N GLU A 6 -2.29 -28.87 -3.79
CA GLU A 6 -3.70 -28.41 -3.85
C GLU A 6 -3.86 -26.89 -3.60
N ARG A 7 -2.83 -26.22 -3.04
CA ARG A 7 -2.74 -24.77 -2.90
C ARG A 7 -2.69 -24.02 -4.24
N ASP A 8 -2.16 -24.62 -5.30
CA ASP A 8 -2.09 -24.01 -6.64
C ASP A 8 -3.46 -24.04 -7.35
N ARG A 9 -4.41 -24.89 -6.91
CA ARG A 9 -5.73 -25.06 -7.57
C ARG A 9 -6.86 -24.23 -6.95
N LEU A 10 -6.75 -23.85 -5.68
CA LEU A 10 -7.41 -22.66 -5.13
C LEU A 10 -6.63 -21.37 -5.50
N GLY A 11 -5.43 -21.53 -6.07
CA GLY A 11 -4.38 -20.53 -6.28
C GLY A 11 -4.34 -19.86 -7.65
N ARG A 12 -5.37 -19.08 -7.99
CA ARG A 12 -5.32 -18.16 -9.15
C ARG A 12 -5.30 -16.66 -8.78
N ALA A 13 -5.48 -16.31 -7.52
CA ALA A 13 -5.23 -14.97 -7.02
C ALA A 13 -4.30 -15.08 -5.81
N SER A 14 -3.10 -14.50 -5.91
CA SER A 14 -2.29 -14.23 -4.72
C SER A 14 -2.97 -13.14 -3.89
N VAL A 15 -2.61 -13.02 -2.61
CA VAL A 15 -3.05 -11.87 -1.79
C VAL A 15 -2.68 -10.53 -2.43
N HIS A 16 -1.60 -10.48 -3.22
CA HIS A 16 -1.23 -9.33 -4.04
C HIS A 16 -2.27 -9.02 -5.12
N SER A 17 -2.65 -10.02 -5.93
CA SER A 17 -3.66 -9.84 -6.99
C SER A 17 -5.01 -9.43 -6.42
N ALA A 18 -5.49 -10.11 -5.38
CA ALA A 18 -6.77 -9.78 -4.75
C ALA A 18 -6.78 -8.34 -4.19
N ALA A 19 -5.66 -7.90 -3.60
CA ALA A 19 -5.51 -6.53 -3.10
C ALA A 19 -5.48 -5.48 -4.22
N GLY A 20 -4.75 -5.74 -5.31
CA GLY A 20 -4.63 -4.82 -6.44
C GLY A 20 -5.90 -4.74 -7.30
N ASP A 21 -6.61 -5.87 -7.46
CA ASP A 21 -7.85 -5.94 -8.25
C ASP A 21 -9.06 -5.40 -7.45
N GLY A 22 -8.90 -5.20 -6.15
CA GLY A 22 -9.98 -4.81 -5.25
C GLY A 22 -11.01 -5.92 -5.00
N ASP A 23 -10.61 -7.18 -5.17
CA ASP A 23 -11.41 -8.34 -4.77
C ASP A 23 -11.38 -8.48 -3.24
N VAL A 24 -12.14 -7.63 -2.55
CA VAL A 24 -12.15 -7.56 -1.09
C VAL A 24 -12.64 -8.86 -0.46
N ASP A 25 -13.62 -9.54 -1.09
CA ASP A 25 -14.15 -10.80 -0.58
C ASP A 25 -13.15 -11.94 -0.75
N GLY A 26 -12.49 -12.03 -1.91
CA GLY A 26 -11.38 -12.95 -2.14
C GLY A 26 -10.22 -12.68 -1.20
N LEU A 27 -9.85 -11.41 -1.00
CA LEU A 27 -8.81 -11.00 -0.07
C LEU A 27 -9.10 -11.43 1.36
N ARG A 28 -10.32 -11.17 1.88
CA ARG A 28 -10.75 -11.64 3.20
C ARG A 28 -10.72 -13.16 3.30
N ALA A 29 -11.18 -13.87 2.27
CA ALA A 29 -11.18 -15.32 2.25
C ALA A 29 -9.76 -15.93 2.24
N LEU A 30 -8.81 -15.29 1.58
CA LEU A 30 -7.40 -15.67 1.58
C LEU A 30 -6.76 -15.44 2.95
N LEU A 31 -6.97 -14.26 3.55
CA LEU A 31 -6.45 -13.93 4.89
C LEU A 31 -7.03 -14.86 5.97
N ALA A 32 -8.33 -15.16 5.91
CA ALA A 32 -8.97 -16.12 6.81
C ALA A 32 -8.43 -17.55 6.67
N ARG A 33 -7.84 -17.89 5.52
CA ARG A 33 -7.16 -19.17 5.26
C ARG A 33 -5.68 -19.16 5.68
N GLY A 34 -5.21 -18.09 6.31
CA GLY A 34 -3.84 -17.95 6.78
C GLY A 34 -2.87 -17.47 5.70
N ALA A 35 -3.35 -16.81 4.65
CA ALA A 35 -2.46 -16.08 3.77
C ALA A 35 -1.80 -14.91 4.53
N ASP A 36 -0.53 -14.66 4.26
CA ASP A 36 0.25 -13.63 4.94
C ASP A 36 -0.06 -12.24 4.36
N PRO A 37 -0.65 -11.30 5.14
CA PRO A 37 -0.91 -9.93 4.70
C PRO A 37 0.37 -9.13 4.42
N GLY A 38 1.52 -9.56 4.96
CA GLY A 38 2.84 -8.98 4.76
C GLY A 38 3.67 -9.66 3.67
N ALA A 39 3.10 -10.60 2.91
CA ALA A 39 3.84 -11.33 1.88
C ALA A 39 4.49 -10.36 0.87
N VAL A 40 5.76 -10.57 0.55
CA VAL A 40 6.47 -9.73 -0.44
C VAL A 40 6.68 -10.49 -1.76
N ASP A 41 6.56 -9.78 -2.87
CA ASP A 41 6.97 -10.29 -4.19
C ASP A 41 8.47 -10.07 -4.46
N ALA A 42 8.93 -10.40 -5.66
CA ALA A 42 10.35 -10.26 -6.05
C ALA A 42 10.86 -8.81 -6.05
N GLU A 43 9.97 -7.82 -6.11
CA GLU A 43 10.28 -6.39 -6.13
C GLU A 43 10.11 -5.76 -4.73
N GLY A 44 9.76 -6.56 -3.73
CA GLY A 44 9.50 -6.11 -2.36
C GLY A 44 8.09 -5.56 -2.15
N TRP A 45 7.17 -5.77 -3.09
CA TRP A 45 5.80 -5.29 -2.97
C TRP A 45 4.98 -6.18 -2.05
N THR A 46 4.32 -5.54 -1.08
CA THR A 46 3.29 -6.18 -0.25
C THR A 46 1.92 -6.02 -0.88
N PRO A 47 0.90 -6.81 -0.47
CA PRO A 47 -0.49 -6.57 -0.87
C PRO A 47 -0.92 -5.11 -0.65
N LEU A 48 -0.41 -4.46 0.41
CA LEU A 48 -0.71 -3.06 0.71
C LEU A 48 -0.15 -2.10 -0.35
N HIS A 49 1.00 -2.39 -0.95
CA HIS A 49 1.51 -1.64 -2.10
C HIS A 49 0.59 -1.75 -3.32
N PHE A 50 0.07 -2.94 -3.60
CA PHE A 50 -0.86 -3.16 -4.72
C PHE A 50 -2.18 -2.42 -4.50
N ALA A 51 -2.80 -2.55 -3.33
CA ALA A 51 -4.03 -1.84 -3.00
C ALA A 51 -3.84 -0.30 -2.99
N ALA A 52 -2.68 0.16 -2.49
CA ALA A 52 -2.31 1.56 -2.51
C ALA A 52 -2.13 2.10 -3.93
N GLN A 53 -1.40 1.40 -4.80
CA GLN A 53 -1.25 1.77 -6.20
C GLN A 53 -2.60 1.81 -6.93
N ALA A 54 -3.45 0.81 -6.69
CA ALA A 54 -4.75 0.66 -7.33
C ALA A 54 -5.81 1.63 -6.80
N GLN A 55 -5.52 2.38 -5.73
CA GLN A 55 -6.46 3.27 -5.05
C GLN A 55 -7.73 2.54 -4.60
N VAL A 56 -7.57 1.41 -3.88
CA VAL A 56 -8.70 0.62 -3.35
C VAL A 56 -8.75 0.73 -1.81
N PRO A 57 -9.45 1.74 -1.25
CA PRO A 57 -9.57 1.95 0.19
C PRO A 57 -10.06 0.71 0.96
N ALA A 58 -11.04 0.00 0.43
CA ALA A 58 -11.60 -1.18 1.10
C ALA A 58 -10.59 -2.34 1.23
N ALA A 59 -9.67 -2.49 0.27
CA ALA A 59 -8.60 -3.48 0.36
C ALA A 59 -7.52 -3.05 1.35
N VAL A 60 -7.22 -1.74 1.41
CA VAL A 60 -6.32 -1.14 2.40
C VAL A 60 -6.84 -1.41 3.82
N GLU A 61 -8.11 -1.08 4.10
CA GLU A 61 -8.73 -1.34 5.41
C GLU A 61 -8.63 -2.81 5.83
N VAL A 62 -8.91 -3.74 4.91
CA VAL A 62 -8.82 -5.18 5.19
C VAL A 62 -7.39 -5.62 5.52
N LEU A 63 -6.41 -5.11 4.79
CA LEU A 63 -4.99 -5.45 5.02
C LEU A 63 -4.47 -4.89 6.34
N LEU A 64 -4.78 -3.63 6.65
CA LEU A 64 -4.38 -2.99 7.90
C LEU A 64 -5.05 -3.69 9.10
N ALA A 65 -6.35 -4.00 9.01
CA ALA A 65 -7.06 -4.78 10.02
C ALA A 65 -6.50 -6.20 10.20
N ALA A 66 -5.89 -6.77 9.17
CA ALA A 66 -5.19 -8.05 9.24
C ALA A 66 -3.75 -7.95 9.78
N GLY A 67 -3.28 -6.75 10.14
CA GLY A 67 -1.95 -6.52 10.71
C GLY A 67 -0.84 -6.35 9.66
N ALA A 68 -1.18 -5.95 8.43
CA ALA A 68 -0.17 -5.55 7.46
C ALA A 68 0.61 -4.34 7.98
N ALA A 69 1.95 -4.39 7.89
CA ALA A 69 2.77 -3.24 8.27
C ALA A 69 2.61 -2.11 7.24
N VAL A 70 2.31 -0.90 7.74
CA VAL A 70 1.95 0.26 6.91
C VAL A 70 3.14 0.86 6.14
N ASP A 71 4.36 0.81 6.71
CA ASP A 71 5.58 1.45 6.18
C ASP A 71 6.61 0.46 5.62
N VAL A 72 6.17 -0.69 5.10
CA VAL A 72 7.08 -1.58 4.35
C VAL A 72 7.59 -0.86 3.12
N VAL A 73 8.86 -1.05 2.75
CA VAL A 73 9.44 -0.43 1.55
C VAL A 73 9.67 -1.47 0.46
N ASP A 74 9.34 -1.09 -0.77
CA ASP A 74 9.77 -1.85 -1.95
C ASP A 74 11.26 -1.66 -2.25
N ARG A 75 11.78 -2.32 -3.29
CA ARG A 75 13.21 -2.22 -3.69
C ARG A 75 13.70 -0.81 -4.02
N HIS A 76 12.78 0.13 -4.26
CA HIS A 76 13.07 1.53 -4.55
C HIS A 76 12.89 2.40 -3.30
N GLY A 77 12.66 1.81 -2.13
CA GLY A 77 12.43 2.54 -0.89
C GLY A 77 11.05 3.19 -0.81
N ASN A 78 10.13 2.91 -1.75
CA ASN A 78 8.82 3.52 -1.72
C ASN A 78 7.93 2.76 -0.73
N THR A 79 7.21 3.49 0.12
CA THR A 79 6.16 2.93 0.98
C THR A 79 4.84 2.77 0.21
N PRO A 80 3.86 2.03 0.75
CA PRO A 80 2.49 2.05 0.25
C PRO A 80 1.94 3.48 0.12
N LEU A 81 2.21 4.34 1.11
CA LEU A 81 1.80 5.75 1.05
C LEU A 81 2.44 6.47 -0.14
N TRP A 82 3.73 6.28 -0.39
CA TRP A 82 4.40 6.86 -1.56
C TRP A 82 3.73 6.43 -2.86
N ARG A 83 3.42 5.12 -3.00
CA ARG A 83 2.71 4.58 -4.18
C ARG A 83 1.31 5.16 -4.31
N ALA A 84 0.58 5.31 -3.21
CA ALA A 84 -0.74 5.93 -3.20
C ALA A 84 -0.69 7.40 -3.68
N VAL A 85 0.26 8.18 -3.19
CA VAL A 85 0.44 9.59 -3.61
C VAL A 85 0.81 9.67 -5.09
N PHE A 86 1.74 8.84 -5.55
CA PHE A 86 2.19 8.82 -6.95
C PHE A 86 1.06 8.49 -7.94
N CYS A 87 0.18 7.56 -7.58
CA CYS A 87 -0.89 7.07 -8.45
C CYS A 87 -2.23 7.78 -8.25
N SER A 88 -2.40 8.58 -7.20
CA SER A 88 -3.65 9.30 -6.93
C SER A 88 -3.97 10.31 -8.04
N ARG A 89 -5.26 10.37 -8.41
CA ARG A 89 -5.82 11.33 -9.38
C ARG A 89 -6.79 12.34 -8.73
N GLY A 90 -6.70 12.54 -7.42
CA GLY A 90 -7.53 13.46 -6.63
C GLY A 90 -8.37 12.76 -5.56
N GLU A 91 -8.60 11.45 -5.68
CA GLU A 91 -9.23 10.68 -4.60
C GLU A 91 -8.21 10.36 -3.51
N GLY A 92 -8.42 10.94 -2.33
CA GLY A 92 -7.52 10.85 -1.18
C GLY A 92 -7.86 9.76 -0.16
N GLY A 93 -8.88 8.94 -0.40
CA GLY A 93 -9.37 7.94 0.56
C GLY A 93 -8.29 6.96 1.02
N THR A 94 -7.55 6.39 0.07
CA THR A 94 -6.43 5.48 0.37
C THR A 94 -5.31 6.16 1.15
N ILE A 95 -4.99 7.41 0.81
CA ILE A 95 -3.94 8.20 1.47
C ILE A 95 -4.34 8.50 2.92
N ARG A 96 -5.59 8.90 3.15
CA ARG A 96 -6.13 9.15 4.49
C ARG A 96 -6.05 7.90 5.35
N LEU A 97 -6.51 6.76 4.86
CA LEU A 97 -6.47 5.50 5.60
C LEU A 97 -5.04 5.11 6.00
N LEU A 98 -4.08 5.24 5.09
CA LEU A 98 -2.69 4.93 5.39
C LEU A 98 -2.12 5.88 6.45
N LEU A 99 -2.43 7.18 6.38
CA LEU A 99 -2.00 8.17 7.38
C LEU A 99 -2.67 7.95 8.74
N GLU A 100 -3.96 7.60 8.77
CA GLU A 100 -4.70 7.27 9.98
C GLU A 100 -4.11 6.04 10.70
N ASP A 101 -3.55 5.08 9.95
CA ASP A 101 -2.84 3.91 10.47
C ASP A 101 -1.35 4.18 10.76
N GLY A 102 -0.91 5.44 10.64
CA GLY A 102 0.43 5.88 11.05
C GLY A 102 1.52 5.78 9.99
N ALA A 103 1.17 5.72 8.71
CA ALA A 103 2.17 5.83 7.63
C ALA A 103 2.97 7.13 7.74
N ASP A 104 4.29 7.04 7.62
CA ASP A 104 5.19 8.19 7.67
C ASP A 104 5.19 8.98 6.33
N PRO A 105 4.64 10.21 6.30
CA PRO A 105 4.62 11.03 5.08
C PRO A 105 5.98 11.64 4.72
N ASP A 106 6.96 11.59 5.62
CA ASP A 106 8.30 12.17 5.47
C ASP A 106 9.40 11.15 5.20
N ARG A 107 9.05 9.86 5.19
CA ARG A 107 10.00 8.81 4.85
C ARG A 107 10.47 8.92 3.41
N ASP A 108 11.74 9.24 3.23
CA ASP A 108 12.37 9.29 1.91
C ASP A 108 12.55 7.90 1.29
N ASN A 109 12.28 7.81 -0.01
CA ASN A 109 12.69 6.67 -0.81
C ASN A 109 14.20 6.73 -1.16
N VAL A 110 14.71 5.78 -1.95
CA VAL A 110 16.15 5.74 -2.33
C VAL A 110 16.60 6.95 -3.16
N HIS A 111 15.68 7.77 -3.64
CA HIS A 111 15.94 8.98 -4.40
C HIS A 111 15.83 10.26 -3.55
N GLY A 112 15.62 10.15 -2.23
CA GLY A 112 15.45 11.31 -1.35
C GLY A 112 14.13 12.04 -1.57
N VAL A 113 13.07 11.30 -1.97
CA VAL A 113 11.74 11.87 -2.21
C VAL A 113 10.72 11.20 -1.30
N SER A 114 10.29 11.91 -0.27
CA SER A 114 9.18 11.50 0.59
C SER A 114 7.81 11.60 -0.10
N PRO A 115 6.78 10.89 0.40
CA PRO A 115 5.40 11.08 -0.03
C PRO A 115 4.96 12.55 -0.01
N ARG A 116 5.32 13.30 1.04
CA ARG A 116 5.01 14.74 1.14
C ARG A 116 5.70 15.57 0.08
N ALA A 117 7.00 15.35 -0.12
CA ALA A 117 7.76 16.04 -1.17
C ALA A 117 7.19 15.72 -2.56
N LEU A 118 6.76 14.48 -2.78
CA LEU A 118 6.14 14.05 -4.02
C LEU A 118 4.83 14.79 -4.31
N ALA A 119 3.92 14.87 -3.34
CA ALA A 119 2.62 15.54 -3.47
C ALA A 119 2.76 16.99 -3.96
N GLY A 120 3.76 17.73 -3.44
CA GLY A 120 4.07 19.08 -3.89
C GLY A 120 4.60 19.16 -5.33
N ARG A 121 5.36 18.15 -5.80
CA ARG A 121 5.96 18.11 -7.14
C ARG A 121 4.95 17.79 -8.24
N ILE A 122 3.99 16.91 -7.95
CA ILE A 122 2.98 16.47 -8.94
C ILE A 122 1.76 17.41 -9.02
N ALA A 123 1.77 18.54 -8.30
CA ALA A 123 0.67 19.50 -8.21
C ALA A 123 -0.69 18.85 -7.88
N ASN A 124 -0.67 17.75 -7.14
CA ASN A 124 -1.87 17.05 -6.72
C ASN A 124 -2.37 17.70 -5.43
N TYR A 125 -2.99 18.88 -5.58
CA TYR A 125 -3.43 19.72 -4.47
C TYR A 125 -4.38 18.99 -3.51
N ASP A 126 -5.15 18.01 -3.99
CA ASP A 126 -6.08 17.22 -3.17
C ASP A 126 -5.35 16.22 -2.24
N VAL A 127 -4.11 15.85 -2.56
CA VAL A 127 -3.29 14.98 -1.72
C VAL A 127 -2.55 15.78 -0.65
N ALA A 128 -2.11 16.99 -0.98
CA ALA A 128 -1.41 17.86 -0.05
C ALA A 128 -2.28 18.25 1.16
N VAL A 129 -3.60 18.38 0.99
CA VAL A 129 -4.53 18.70 2.09
C VAL A 129 -4.75 17.54 3.06
N HIS A 130 -4.37 16.32 2.71
CA HIS A 130 -4.49 15.16 3.60
C HIS A 130 -3.24 14.87 4.39
N LEU A 131 -2.09 15.42 3.99
CA LEU A 131 -0.86 15.26 4.74
C LEU A 131 -0.88 16.18 5.95
N PRO A 132 -0.54 15.70 7.16
CA PRO A 132 -0.41 16.58 8.31
C PRO A 132 0.63 17.65 8.01
N ALA A 133 0.41 18.87 8.50
CA ALA A 133 1.39 19.94 8.41
C ALA A 133 2.72 19.39 8.95
N GLY A 134 3.79 19.48 8.14
CA GLY A 134 5.10 19.05 8.60
C GLY A 134 5.45 19.80 9.88
N ASP A 135 5.89 19.07 10.90
CA ASP A 135 6.45 19.70 12.10
C ASP A 135 7.61 20.57 11.64
N GLY A 136 7.33 21.86 11.52
CA GLY A 136 8.29 22.88 11.17
C GLY A 136 9.26 23.07 12.32
N ILE A 137 10.19 22.12 12.48
CA ILE A 137 11.40 22.29 13.26
C ILE A 137 12.56 22.55 12.30
N PHE A 138 12.51 23.70 11.64
CA PHE A 138 13.74 24.42 11.36
C PHE A 138 14.07 25.23 12.62
N SER A 139 15.02 24.74 13.42
CA SER A 139 15.76 25.52 14.41
C SER A 139 17.14 25.85 13.87
#